data_AF-A0A202BQX5-F1
#
_entry.id   AF-A0A202BQX5-F1
#
_cell.length_a   1.000
_cell.length_b   1.000
_cell.length_c   1.000
_cell.angle_alpha   90.00
_cell.angle_beta   90.00
_cell.angle_gamma   90.00
#
_symmetry.space_group_name_H-M   'P 1'
#
loop_
_entity.id
_entity.type
_entity.pdbx_description
1 polymer ?
#
loop_
_entity_poly.entity_id
_entity_poly.type
_entity_poly.pdbx_seq_one_letter_code
_entity_poly.pdbx_strand_id
1 'polypeptide(L)'
;MIEKKLEKKLEKFLKENNRQYYEDSIEYLGLREGGTIHRKIRNFHIVSYRVSISDQTYGGDAFYSARFDEKDYHLVDIIGPQSWENFED
;
A
#
# COMPACT_ATOMS: atom_id res chain seq x y z
N MET A 1 10.12 14.56 5.87
CA MET A 1 9.10 14.56 4.80
C MET A 1 8.17 13.38 5.04
N ILE A 2 6.85 13.58 4.89
CA ILE A 2 5.85 12.54 5.19
C ILE A 2 5.99 11.31 4.27
N GLU A 3 6.40 11.54 3.03
CA GLU A 3 6.63 10.55 1.96
C GLU A 3 7.55 9.42 2.45
N LYS A 4 8.81 9.74 2.75
CA LYS A 4 9.80 8.78 3.28
C LYS A 4 9.39 8.13 4.60
N LYS A 5 8.52 8.78 5.39
CA LYS A 5 8.02 8.21 6.65
C LYS A 5 7.02 7.09 6.36
N LEU A 6 6.12 7.29 5.39
CA LEU A 6 5.12 6.31 5.00
C LEU A 6 5.73 5.16 4.20
N GLU A 7 6.68 5.43 3.32
CA GLU A 7 7.45 4.39 2.61
C GLU A 7 8.13 3.44 3.60
N LYS A 8 8.88 3.98 4.58
CA LYS A 8 9.49 3.17 5.65
C LYS A 8 8.49 2.44 6.52
N LYS A 9 7.32 3.05 6.77
CA LYS A 9 6.25 2.41 7.55
C LYS A 9 5.68 1.21 6.81
N LEU A 10 5.46 1.34 5.50
CA LEU A 10 5.04 0.24 4.65
C LEU A 10 6.12 -0.84 4.58
N GLU A 11 7.37 -0.47 4.32
CA GLU A 11 8.50 -1.41 4.28
C GLU A 11 8.57 -2.24 5.57
N LYS A 12 8.49 -1.57 6.73
CA LYS A 12 8.50 -2.24 8.03
C LYS A 12 7.33 -3.22 8.16
N PHE A 13 6.12 -2.81 7.80
CA PHE A 13 4.94 -3.68 7.83
C PHE A 13 5.12 -4.91 6.93
N LEU A 14 5.61 -4.73 5.70
CA LEU A 14 5.83 -5.83 4.76
C LEU A 14 6.88 -6.82 5.30
N LYS A 15 7.98 -6.33 5.88
CA LYS A 15 9.03 -7.15 6.53
C LYS A 15 8.49 -7.92 7.74
N GLU A 16 7.79 -7.24 8.66
CA GLU A 16 7.24 -7.86 9.87
C GLU A 16 6.19 -8.94 9.55
N ASN A 17 5.49 -8.81 8.41
CA ASN A 17 4.49 -9.78 7.96
C ASN A 17 5.02 -10.79 6.93
N ASN A 18 6.34 -10.85 6.70
CA ASN A 18 6.98 -11.74 5.71
C ASN A 18 6.34 -11.67 4.31
N ARG A 19 5.92 -10.48 3.87
CA ARG A 19 5.31 -10.29 2.55
C ARG A 19 6.40 -10.22 1.48
N GLN A 20 6.15 -10.80 0.32
CA GLN A 20 7.03 -10.70 -0.85
C GLN A 20 6.79 -9.37 -1.57
N TYR A 21 7.86 -8.64 -1.87
CA TYR A 21 7.85 -7.40 -2.63
C TYR A 21 9.26 -7.05 -3.13
N TYR A 22 9.36 -6.14 -4.09
CA TYR A 22 10.65 -5.58 -4.51
C TYR A 22 11.04 -4.40 -3.60
N GLU A 23 12.19 -4.49 -2.91
CA GLU A 23 12.59 -3.49 -1.91
C GLU A 23 12.75 -2.07 -2.46
N ASP A 24 13.16 -1.95 -3.73
CA ASP A 24 13.36 -0.69 -4.45
C ASP A 24 12.09 -0.15 -5.11
N SER A 25 10.94 -0.82 -4.93
CA SER A 25 9.67 -0.46 -5.58
C SER A 25 8.71 0.36 -4.74
N ILE A 26 9.03 0.60 -3.47
CA ILE A 26 8.16 1.35 -2.56
C ILE A 26 8.22 2.82 -2.92
N GLU A 27 7.09 3.40 -3.30
CA GLU A 27 7.00 4.78 -3.77
C GLU A 27 5.74 5.47 -3.24
N TYR A 28 5.92 6.66 -2.68
CA TYR A 28 4.79 7.52 -2.31
C TYR A 28 4.16 8.19 -3.53
N LEU A 29 2.87 7.95 -3.77
CA LEU A 29 2.14 8.45 -4.93
C LEU A 29 1.37 9.76 -4.69
N GLY A 30 1.20 10.16 -3.43
CA GLY A 30 0.48 11.39 -3.08
C GLY A 30 -0.70 11.19 -2.14
N LEU A 31 -1.31 12.32 -1.77
CA LEU A 31 -2.58 12.37 -1.05
C LEU A 31 -3.72 12.31 -2.08
N ARG A 32 -4.70 11.43 -1.87
CA ARG A 32 -5.92 11.34 -2.69
C ARG A 32 -7.15 11.52 -1.83
N GLU A 33 -8.06 12.36 -2.30
CA GLU A 33 -9.43 12.44 -1.81
C GLU A 33 -10.23 11.24 -2.36
N GLY A 34 -11.11 10.66 -1.55
CA GLY A 34 -12.20 9.82 -2.10
C GLY A 34 -12.11 8.32 -1.88
N GLY A 35 -11.48 7.83 -0.81
CA GLY A 35 -11.81 6.49 -0.34
C GLY A 35 -13.12 6.53 0.47
N THR A 36 -14.16 5.83 0.01
CA THR A 36 -15.33 5.59 0.86
C THR A 36 -15.08 4.34 1.69
N ILE A 37 -14.70 4.53 2.95
CA ILE A 37 -14.62 3.46 3.94
C ILE A 37 -15.72 3.73 4.96
N HIS A 38 -16.60 2.77 5.20
CA HIS A 38 -17.76 2.92 6.09
C HIS A 38 -18.66 4.13 5.75
N ARG A 39 -18.90 4.41 4.46
CA ARG A 39 -19.75 5.54 3.97
C ARG A 39 -19.25 6.94 4.36
N LYS A 40 -18.02 7.07 4.86
CA LYS A 40 -17.37 8.36 5.13
C LYS A 40 -16.31 8.62 4.07
N ILE A 41 -16.29 9.85 3.56
CA ILE A 41 -15.22 10.32 2.69
C ILE A 41 -14.01 10.59 3.58
N ARG A 42 -12.89 9.95 3.28
CA ARG A 42 -11.60 10.21 3.92
C ARG A 42 -10.52 10.43 2.87
N ASN A 43 -9.48 11.11 3.31
CA ASN A 43 -8.28 11.36 2.53
C ASN A 43 -7.23 10.31 2.90
N PHE A 44 -6.55 9.80 1.88
CA PHE A 44 -5.55 8.76 2.06
C PHE A 44 -4.24 9.13 1.39
N HIS A 45 -3.16 8.94 2.12
CA HIS A 45 -1.84 8.87 1.55
C HIS A 45 -1.67 7.51 0.87
N ILE A 46 -1.30 7.52 -0.41
CA ILE A 46 -1.09 6.29 -1.18
C ILE A 46 0.40 6.02 -1.30
N VAL A 47 0.79 4.80 -0.94
CA VAL A 47 2.13 4.27 -1.18
C VAL A 47 1.99 3.02 -2.03
N SER A 48 2.64 2.98 -3.19
CA SER A 48 2.66 1.79 -4.05
C SER A 48 3.89 0.95 -3.82
N TYR A 49 3.79 -0.34 -4.14
CA TYR A 49 4.91 -1.26 -4.19
C TYR A 49 4.64 -2.35 -5.24
N ARG A 50 5.69 -2.99 -5.73
CA ARG A 50 5.61 -4.08 -6.70
C ARG A 50 5.80 -5.42 -6.02
N VAL A 51 5.06 -6.41 -6.51
CA VAL A 51 5.12 -7.80 -6.07
C VAL A 51 5.28 -8.69 -7.30
N SER A 52 6.22 -9.63 -7.25
CA SER A 52 6.29 -10.71 -8.24
C SER A 52 5.13 -11.67 -7.99
N ILE A 53 4.28 -11.87 -8.99
CA ILE A 53 3.12 -12.76 -8.89
C ILE A 53 3.33 -14.09 -9.61
N SER A 54 4.49 -14.30 -10.22
CA SER A 54 4.83 -15.56 -10.90
C SER A 54 6.33 -15.66 -11.14
N ASP A 55 6.88 -16.85 -10.96
CA ASP A 55 8.29 -17.18 -11.27
C ASP A 55 8.53 -17.48 -12.77
N GLN A 56 7.48 -17.44 -13.60
CA GLN A 56 7.59 -17.65 -15.04
C GLN A 56 8.15 -16.43 -15.77
N THR A 57 8.91 -16.65 -16.85
CA THR A 57 9.53 -15.59 -17.68
C THR A 57 8.54 -14.58 -18.27
N TYR A 58 7.26 -14.97 -18.41
CA TYR A 58 6.17 -14.10 -18.87
C TYR A 58 5.13 -13.81 -17.77
N GLY A 59 5.39 -14.28 -16.55
CA GLY A 59 4.60 -13.97 -15.37
C GLY A 59 4.99 -12.59 -14.86
N GLY A 60 4.02 -11.67 -14.86
CA GLY A 60 4.28 -10.25 -14.64
C GLY A 60 4.56 -9.86 -13.20
N ASP A 61 4.93 -8.59 -13.03
CA ASP A 61 4.86 -7.90 -11.75
C ASP A 61 3.48 -7.30 -11.56
N ALA A 62 3.00 -7.27 -10.31
CA ALA A 62 1.78 -6.60 -9.93
C ALA A 62 2.08 -5.37 -9.06
N PHE A 63 1.38 -4.27 -9.34
CA PHE A 63 1.38 -3.10 -8.46
C PHE A 63 0.31 -3.26 -7.39
N TYR A 64 0.73 -3.02 -6.15
CA TYR A 64 -0.12 -2.93 -4.99
C TYR A 64 -0.11 -1.50 -4.47
N SER A 65 -1.19 -1.08 -3.85
CA SER A 65 -1.36 0.25 -3.25
C SER A 65 -1.77 0.09 -1.80
N ALA A 66 -0.97 0.62 -0.89
CA ALA A 66 -1.28 0.75 0.53
C ALA A 66 -1.87 2.14 0.79
N ARG A 67 -3.00 2.20 1.49
CA ARG A 67 -3.64 3.45 1.91
C ARG A 67 -3.40 3.72 3.37
N PHE A 68 -2.89 4.91 3.67
CA PHE A 68 -2.72 5.40 5.04
C PHE A 68 -3.67 6.57 5.30
N ASP A 69 -4.37 6.58 6.44
CA ASP A 69 -5.26 7.68 6.80
C ASP A 69 -4.46 8.99 6.99
N GLU A 70 -5.00 10.11 6.51
CA GLU A 70 -4.33 11.41 6.61
C GLU A 70 -4.08 11.86 8.06
N LYS A 71 -4.96 11.52 9.00
CA LYS A 71 -4.96 12.11 10.35
C LYS A 71 -3.93 11.49 11.28
N ASP A 72 -3.79 10.17 11.25
CA ASP A 72 -2.95 9.39 12.16
C ASP A 72 -1.92 8.51 11.44
N TYR A 73 -1.96 8.50 10.10
CA TYR A 73 -1.08 7.72 9.24
C TYR A 73 -1.16 6.21 9.51
N HIS A 74 -2.25 5.68 10.06
CA HIS A 74 -2.43 4.24 10.21
C HIS A 74 -2.64 3.58 8.84
N LEU A 75 -2.17 2.34 8.68
CA LEU A 75 -2.44 1.56 7.47
C LEU A 75 -3.89 1.11 7.51
N VAL A 76 -4.65 1.48 6.50
CA VAL A 76 -6.09 1.25 6.44
C VAL A 76 -6.38 -0.01 5.63
N ASP A 77 -5.80 -0.09 4.44
CA ASP A 77 -5.92 -1.25 3.58
C ASP A 77 -4.78 -1.34 2.56
N ILE A 78 -4.71 -2.51 1.94
CA ILE A 78 -3.87 -2.79 0.79
C ILE A 78 -4.77 -3.28 -0.34
N ILE A 79 -4.59 -2.68 -1.52
CA ILE A 79 -5.32 -3.00 -2.74
C ILE A 79 -4.31 -3.52 -3.76
N GLY A 80 -4.49 -4.76 -4.20
CA GLY A 80 -3.79 -5.36 -5.34
C GLY A 80 -4.69 -5.44 -6.57
N PRO A 81 -4.19 -6.00 -7.68
CA PRO A 81 -4.96 -6.12 -8.93
C PRO A 81 -6.27 -6.92 -8.79
N GLN A 82 -6.28 -7.92 -7.90
CA GLN A 82 -7.43 -8.79 -7.66
C GLN A 82 -7.61 -9.10 -6.16
N SER A 83 -7.02 -8.30 -5.28
CA SER A 83 -7.07 -8.50 -3.84
C SER A 83 -7.34 -7.18 -3.14
N TRP A 84 -8.10 -7.26 -2.05
CA TRP A 84 -8.32 -6.16 -1.14
C TRP A 84 -8.26 -6.69 0.28
N GLU A 85 -7.39 -6.10 1.09
CA GLU A 85 -7.17 -6.47 2.48
C GLU A 85 -7.40 -5.25 3.34
N ASN A 86 -8.44 -5.30 4.19
CA ASN A 86 -8.80 -4.23 5.10
C ASN A 86 -8.20 -4.48 6.50
N PHE A 87 -7.64 -3.44 7.11
CA PHE A 87 -7.03 -3.46 8.44
C PHE A 87 -7.71 -2.47 9.42
N GLU A 88 -8.78 -1.78 9.01
CA GLU A 88 -9.72 -1.07 9.89
C GLU A 88 -10.86 -2.03 10.30
N ASP A 89 -10.88 -2.44 11.58
CA ASP A 89 -12.02 -3.11 12.23
C ASP A 89 -13.26 -2.18 12.37
#